data_AF-A0A2K9EL27-F1
#
_entry.id   AF-A0A2K9EL27-F1
#
_cell.length_a   1.000
_cell.length_b   1.000
_cell.length_c   1.000
_cell.angle_alpha   90.00
_cell.angle_beta   90.00
_cell.angle_gamma   90.00
#
_symmetry.space_group_name_H-M   'P 1'
#
loop_
_entity.id
_entity.type
_entity.pdbx_description
1 polymer ?
#
loop_
_entity_poly.entity_id
_entity_poly.type
_entity_poly.pdbx_seq_one_letter_code
_entity_poly.pdbx_strand_id
1 'polypeptide(L)'
;MDEFTRERELDGNGKDKENYNLVERSLELSEEKSPPGLLKKVIYLMLIIFIGVSIVVLAGLFISDFTNKDPLISQFSTYEKPMIKKTPLGEPFTINKEGIEYKIVPLADYRIFGRMLAKNRYPDGFDLAVPIAPYDIGIAHGRLALHSSIELFDFSFGDRCLIYSYDAVDHPFTTEEMYMHIDNIHAIHANDRILEAIEKVKEKQFIILEGKLVKVDILVKAGGERAVWESSLVQGTNECKVMYITKITLGNEVYE
;
A
#
# COMPACT_ATOMS: atom_id res chain seq x y z
N MET A 1 96.94 -19.03 -11.15
CA MET A 1 96.66 -20.31 -11.84
C MET A 1 96.21 -21.24 -10.75
N ASP A 2 94.90 -21.55 -10.70
CA ASP A 2 94.36 -22.84 -10.26
C ASP A 2 92.84 -22.76 -10.33
N GLU A 3 92.37 -23.28 -11.45
CA GLU A 3 90.99 -23.51 -11.82
C GLU A 3 90.53 -24.77 -11.08
N PHE A 4 89.84 -24.60 -9.95
CA PHE A 4 89.28 -25.73 -9.22
C PHE A 4 87.88 -26.04 -9.76
N THR A 5 87.84 -26.94 -10.73
CA THR A 5 86.62 -27.55 -11.27
C THR A 5 85.85 -28.22 -10.11
N ARG A 6 84.73 -27.63 -9.67
CA ARG A 6 83.79 -28.33 -8.78
C ARG A 6 83.03 -29.36 -9.61
N GLU A 7 83.31 -30.63 -9.36
CA GLU A 7 82.44 -31.73 -9.80
C GLU A 7 81.04 -31.55 -9.18
N ARG A 8 80.00 -31.60 -10.03
CA ARG A 8 78.61 -31.65 -9.59
C ARG A 8 78.31 -33.06 -9.08
N GLU A 9 78.01 -33.20 -7.80
CA GLU A 9 77.47 -34.46 -7.27
C GLU A 9 76.05 -34.68 -7.77
N LEU A 10 75.93 -35.54 -8.78
CA LEU A 10 74.66 -36.09 -9.25
C LEU A 10 74.24 -37.23 -8.32
N ASP A 11 72.95 -37.33 -8.01
CA ASP A 11 72.41 -38.52 -7.37
C ASP A 11 72.37 -39.71 -8.35
N GLY A 12 72.10 -40.92 -7.83
CA GLY A 12 72.07 -42.18 -8.61
C GLY A 12 71.03 -42.23 -9.75
N ASN A 13 70.34 -41.13 -10.03
CA ASN A 13 69.39 -40.98 -11.14
C ASN A 13 69.68 -39.71 -12.00
N GLY A 14 70.84 -39.08 -11.84
CA GLY A 14 71.34 -38.03 -12.74
C GLY A 14 70.74 -36.63 -12.53
N LYS A 15 70.24 -36.30 -11.33
CA LYS A 15 69.73 -34.95 -11.03
C LYS A 15 70.62 -34.21 -10.01
N ASP A 16 70.78 -32.90 -10.21
CA ASP A 16 71.55 -32.01 -9.32
C ASP A 16 70.84 -31.88 -7.95
N LYS A 17 71.45 -32.39 -6.88
CA LYS A 17 70.90 -32.40 -5.49
C LYS A 17 70.52 -31.00 -4.97
N GLU A 18 71.24 -29.97 -5.41
CA GLU A 18 71.03 -28.59 -4.95
C GLU A 18 69.72 -27.98 -5.49
N ASN A 19 69.30 -28.37 -6.70
CA ASN A 19 68.06 -27.93 -7.31
C ASN A 19 66.82 -28.57 -6.67
N TYR A 20 66.93 -29.83 -6.23
CA TYR A 20 65.84 -30.51 -5.54
C TYR A 20 65.49 -29.83 -4.21
N ASN A 21 66.54 -29.43 -3.47
CA ASN A 21 66.41 -28.78 -2.17
C ASN A 21 65.84 -27.36 -2.27
N LEU A 22 66.15 -26.63 -3.36
CA LEU A 22 65.56 -25.31 -3.63
C LEU A 22 64.08 -25.41 -4.03
N VAL A 23 63.70 -26.45 -4.78
CA VAL A 23 62.30 -26.69 -5.17
C VAL A 23 61.46 -27.08 -3.96
N GLU A 24 61.92 -28.00 -3.11
CA GLU A 24 61.24 -28.35 -1.84
C GLU A 24 61.11 -27.13 -0.92
N ARG A 25 62.18 -26.34 -0.76
CA ARG A 25 62.14 -25.14 0.05
C ARG A 25 61.19 -24.07 -0.51
N SER A 26 61.11 -23.94 -1.84
CA SER A 26 60.15 -23.03 -2.49
C SER A 26 58.70 -23.50 -2.36
N LEU A 27 58.48 -24.81 -2.34
CA LEU A 27 57.16 -25.43 -2.10
C LEU A 27 56.73 -25.24 -0.64
N GLU A 28 57.63 -25.44 0.32
CA GLU A 28 57.38 -25.18 1.76
C GLU A 28 57.08 -23.70 2.05
N LEU A 29 57.79 -22.77 1.39
CA LEU A 29 57.51 -21.33 1.50
C LEU A 29 56.19 -20.91 0.84
N SER A 30 55.73 -21.63 -0.20
CA SER A 30 54.41 -21.41 -0.80
C SER A 30 53.26 -22.05 -0.01
N GLU A 31 53.58 -23.07 0.80
CA GLU A 31 52.67 -23.75 1.72
C GLU A 31 52.61 -23.11 3.12
N GLU A 32 53.22 -21.94 3.33
CA GLU A 32 52.91 -21.05 4.45
C GLU A 32 51.49 -20.49 4.25
N LYS A 33 50.53 -21.40 4.44
CA LYS A 33 49.09 -21.22 4.41
C LYS A 33 48.79 -20.06 5.34
N SER A 34 48.16 -19.02 4.78
CA SER A 34 47.31 -18.09 5.53
C SER A 34 46.71 -18.82 6.72
N PRO A 35 46.98 -18.39 7.98
CA PRO A 35 46.65 -19.19 9.14
C PRO A 35 45.19 -19.61 9.05
N PRO A 36 44.83 -20.88 9.29
CA PRO A 36 43.44 -21.37 9.10
C PRO A 36 42.41 -20.61 9.95
N GLY A 37 42.86 -19.79 10.91
CA GLY A 37 42.05 -18.83 11.65
C GLY A 37 41.95 -17.42 11.03
N LEU A 38 42.89 -16.97 10.21
CA LEU A 38 42.89 -15.62 9.62
C LEU A 38 41.79 -15.48 8.56
N LEU A 39 41.72 -16.43 7.62
CA LEU A 39 40.66 -16.44 6.60
C LEU A 39 39.27 -16.59 7.25
N LYS A 40 39.13 -17.44 8.26
CA LYS A 40 37.89 -17.59 9.03
C LYS A 40 37.51 -16.31 9.77
N LYS A 41 38.48 -15.60 10.37
CA LYS A 41 38.25 -14.29 11.01
C LYS A 41 37.81 -13.23 10.02
N VAL A 42 38.41 -13.19 8.82
CA VAL A 42 38.02 -12.27 7.75
C VAL A 42 36.60 -12.57 7.27
N ILE A 43 36.26 -13.83 7.03
CA ILE A 43 34.90 -14.25 6.64
C ILE A 43 33.89 -13.89 7.75
N TYR A 44 34.21 -14.14 9.02
CA TYR A 44 33.33 -13.81 10.14
C TYR A 44 33.13 -12.30 10.29
N LEU A 45 34.19 -11.51 10.10
CA LEU A 45 34.11 -10.05 10.11
C LEU A 45 33.24 -9.53 8.95
N MET A 46 33.40 -10.08 7.73
CA MET A 46 32.55 -9.75 6.59
C MET A 46 31.08 -10.10 6.83
N LEU A 47 30.80 -11.24 7.47
CA LEU A 47 29.44 -11.66 7.82
C LEU A 47 28.81 -10.69 8.83
N ILE A 48 29.54 -10.28 9.87
CA ILE A 48 29.06 -9.30 10.86
C ILE A 48 28.74 -7.96 10.18
N ILE A 49 29.63 -7.49 9.30
CA ILE A 49 29.42 -6.26 8.54
C ILE A 49 28.19 -6.39 7.64
N PHE A 50 28.05 -7.50 6.93
CA PHE A 50 26.90 -7.74 6.04
C PHE A 50 25.58 -7.78 6.81
N ILE A 51 25.54 -8.47 7.96
CA ILE A 51 24.37 -8.51 8.84
C ILE A 51 24.08 -7.11 9.37
N GLY A 52 25.09 -6.37 9.83
CA GLY A 52 24.94 -4.99 10.30
C GLY A 52 24.38 -4.05 9.23
N VAL A 53 24.92 -4.11 8.01
CA VAL A 53 24.40 -3.34 6.86
C VAL A 53 22.97 -3.76 6.53
N SER A 54 22.67 -5.06 6.54
CA SER A 54 21.31 -5.57 6.27
C SER A 54 20.31 -5.08 7.31
N ILE A 55 20.69 -5.07 8.61
CA ILE A 55 19.86 -4.52 9.68
C ILE A 55 19.65 -3.02 9.49
N VAL A 56 20.70 -2.26 9.13
CA VAL A 56 20.57 -0.82 8.88
C VAL A 56 19.69 -0.52 7.67
N VAL A 57 19.79 -1.32 6.59
CA VAL A 57 18.92 -1.19 5.41
C VAL A 57 17.47 -1.54 5.78
N LEU A 58 17.24 -2.66 6.47
CA LEU A 58 15.91 -3.05 6.92
C LEU A 58 15.29 -2.02 7.87
N ALA A 59 16.08 -1.51 8.83
CA ALA A 59 15.66 -0.44 9.72
C ALA A 59 15.39 0.86 8.95
N GLY A 60 16.20 1.19 7.95
CA GLY A 60 16.01 2.34 7.07
C GLY A 60 14.72 2.25 6.26
N LEU A 61 14.40 1.07 5.72
CA LEU A 61 13.12 0.81 5.04
C LEU A 61 11.95 0.97 6.02
N PHE A 62 12.02 0.35 7.20
CA PHE A 62 11.01 0.50 8.26
C PHE A 62 10.82 1.95 8.72
N ILE A 63 11.91 2.69 8.89
CA ILE A 63 11.88 4.11 9.28
C ILE A 63 11.34 4.97 8.13
N SER A 64 11.64 4.64 6.87
CA SER A 64 11.11 5.37 5.72
C SER A 64 9.60 5.23 5.59
N ASP A 65 9.05 4.04 5.87
CA ASP A 65 7.59 3.83 5.96
C ASP A 65 6.98 4.59 7.14
N PHE A 66 7.72 4.74 8.25
CA PHE A 66 7.29 5.52 9.41
C PHE A 66 7.42 7.04 9.23
N THR A 67 8.33 7.49 8.34
CA THR A 67 8.66 8.90 8.11
C THR A 67 8.13 9.46 6.81
N ASN A 68 7.56 8.62 5.92
CA ASN A 68 6.64 9.03 4.86
C ASN A 68 5.37 9.61 5.52
N LYS A 69 5.51 10.81 6.07
CA LYS A 69 4.41 11.62 6.54
C LYS A 69 3.63 11.99 5.29
N ASP A 70 2.54 11.26 5.07
CA ASP A 70 1.52 11.65 4.10
C ASP A 70 1.30 13.17 4.25
N PRO A 71 1.52 13.97 3.20
CA PRO A 71 1.43 15.43 3.31
C PRO A 71 0.12 15.90 3.93
N LEU A 72 -0.95 15.12 3.77
CA LEU A 72 -2.26 15.43 4.33
C LEU A 72 -2.27 15.36 5.86
N ILE A 73 -1.52 14.46 6.52
CA ILE A 73 -1.51 14.39 8.00
C ILE A 73 -0.75 15.56 8.65
N SER A 74 0.00 16.33 7.86
CA SER A 74 0.61 17.60 8.32
C SER A 74 -0.37 18.77 8.31
N GLN A 75 -1.45 18.65 7.53
CA GLN A 75 -2.44 19.72 7.31
C GLN A 75 -3.77 19.43 7.99
N PHE A 76 -4.13 18.16 8.11
CA PHE A 76 -5.43 17.70 8.60
C PHE A 76 -5.27 16.75 9.78
N SER A 77 -6.21 16.85 10.72
CA SER A 77 -6.26 15.95 11.88
C SER A 77 -7.07 14.71 11.55
N THR A 78 -6.60 13.52 11.95
CA THR A 78 -7.38 12.30 11.80
C THR A 78 -8.71 12.37 12.56
N TYR A 79 -8.82 13.25 13.56
CA TYR A 79 -10.05 13.47 14.33
C TYR A 79 -11.04 14.45 13.68
N GLU A 80 -10.73 14.97 12.49
CA GLU A 80 -11.72 15.70 11.70
C GLU A 80 -12.91 14.79 11.39
N LYS A 81 -14.10 15.27 11.74
CA LYS A 81 -15.33 14.57 11.40
C LYS A 81 -15.69 14.86 9.93
N PRO A 82 -16.31 13.91 9.23
CA PRO A 82 -16.87 14.17 7.92
C PRO A 82 -17.81 15.39 8.00
N MET A 83 -17.77 16.24 6.98
CA MET A 83 -18.70 17.35 6.87
C MET A 83 -19.89 16.89 6.04
N ILE A 84 -21.10 16.98 6.58
CA ILE A 84 -22.35 16.86 5.82
C ILE A 84 -23.08 18.19 5.94
N LYS A 85 -23.22 18.92 4.84
CA LYS A 85 -24.00 20.16 4.80
C LYS A 85 -25.19 19.96 3.88
N LYS A 86 -26.37 19.81 4.48
CA LYS A 86 -27.64 19.79 3.74
C LYS A 86 -27.77 21.11 2.99
N THR A 87 -27.82 21.03 1.67
CA THR A 87 -28.16 22.15 0.79
C THR A 87 -29.62 22.06 0.41
N PRO A 88 -30.26 23.15 -0.07
CA PRO A 88 -31.46 23.01 -0.89
C PRO A 88 -31.21 21.95 -1.96
N LEU A 89 -32.22 21.13 -2.31
CA LEU A 89 -32.06 20.08 -3.32
C LEU A 89 -31.32 20.68 -4.53
N GLY A 90 -30.14 20.13 -4.83
CA GLY A 90 -29.42 20.55 -6.02
C GLY A 90 -30.24 20.22 -7.26
N GLU A 91 -29.99 20.92 -8.36
CA GLU A 91 -30.67 20.60 -9.61
C GLU A 91 -30.35 19.16 -10.01
N PRO A 92 -31.36 18.29 -10.19
CA PRO A 92 -31.14 16.94 -10.66
C PRO A 92 -30.52 16.96 -12.06
N PHE A 93 -29.66 15.98 -12.33
CA PHE A 93 -29.06 15.79 -13.64
C PHE A 93 -29.09 14.31 -14.01
N THR A 94 -28.86 14.03 -15.30
CA THR A 94 -28.95 12.68 -15.83
C THR A 94 -27.65 12.26 -16.48
N ILE A 95 -27.14 11.10 -16.11
CA ILE A 95 -26.06 10.41 -16.81
C ILE A 95 -26.69 9.30 -17.66
N ASN A 96 -26.20 9.14 -18.89
CA ASN A 96 -26.61 8.05 -19.77
C ASN A 96 -25.37 7.22 -20.10
N LYS A 97 -25.36 5.96 -19.70
CA LYS A 97 -24.23 5.06 -19.95
C LYS A 97 -24.74 3.66 -20.20
N GLU A 98 -24.23 3.02 -21.25
CA GLU A 98 -24.53 1.61 -21.58
C GLU A 98 -26.03 1.28 -21.70
N GLY A 99 -26.84 2.23 -22.21
CA GLY A 99 -28.29 2.04 -22.35
C GLY A 99 -29.09 2.20 -21.05
N ILE A 100 -28.42 2.57 -19.95
CA ILE A 100 -28.99 2.87 -18.64
C ILE A 100 -29.02 4.38 -18.44
N GLU A 101 -30.14 4.87 -17.90
CA GLU A 101 -30.33 6.24 -17.47
C GLU A 101 -30.19 6.33 -15.95
N TYR A 102 -29.35 7.24 -15.48
CA TYR A 102 -29.11 7.50 -14.06
C TYR A 102 -29.55 8.92 -13.75
N LYS A 103 -30.70 9.08 -13.10
CA LYS A 103 -31.16 10.38 -12.62
C LYS A 103 -30.60 10.62 -11.23
N ILE A 104 -29.68 11.57 -11.13
CA ILE A 104 -28.96 11.88 -9.90
C ILE A 104 -29.55 13.14 -9.27
N VAL A 105 -29.92 13.03 -8.00
CA VAL A 105 -30.48 14.12 -7.18
C VAL A 105 -29.50 14.42 -6.03
N PRO A 106 -28.84 15.59 -6.04
CA PRO A 106 -27.97 15.99 -4.93
C PRO A 106 -28.74 16.26 -3.64
N LEU A 107 -28.30 15.65 -2.54
CA LEU A 107 -28.94 15.73 -1.22
C LEU A 107 -28.15 16.58 -0.22
N ALA A 108 -26.81 16.51 -0.23
CA ALA A 108 -25.94 17.27 0.65
C ALA A 108 -24.54 17.43 0.07
N ASP A 109 -23.86 18.51 0.43
CA ASP A 109 -22.40 18.60 0.31
C ASP A 109 -21.76 17.62 1.29
N TYR A 110 -20.75 16.89 0.82
CA TYR A 110 -20.00 15.99 1.67
C TYR A 110 -18.51 16.06 1.41
N ARG A 111 -17.76 16.11 2.51
CA ARG A 111 -16.31 16.07 2.53
C ARG A 111 -15.85 15.15 3.64
N ILE A 112 -14.93 14.26 3.32
CA ILE A 112 -14.26 13.42 4.32
C ILE A 112 -12.75 13.43 4.08
N PHE A 113 -12.01 13.68 5.15
CA PHE A 113 -10.59 13.37 5.24
C PHE A 113 -10.46 12.09 6.06
N GLY A 114 -9.74 11.10 5.54
CA GLY A 114 -9.60 9.83 6.23
C GLY A 114 -8.55 8.93 5.62
N ARG A 115 -8.31 7.81 6.28
CA ARG A 115 -7.40 6.77 5.84
C ARG A 115 -8.17 5.72 5.04
N MET A 116 -7.68 5.40 3.86
CA MET A 116 -8.21 4.32 3.03
C MET A 116 -8.08 2.99 3.76
N LEU A 117 -9.21 2.30 3.96
CA LEU A 117 -9.27 0.97 4.57
C LEU A 117 -9.14 -0.11 3.51
N ALA A 118 -10.03 -0.06 2.53
CA ALA A 118 -10.13 -0.99 1.42
C ALA A 118 -10.83 -0.29 0.25
N LYS A 119 -10.60 -0.80 -0.96
CA LYS A 119 -11.43 -0.50 -2.12
C LYS A 119 -11.70 -1.78 -2.90
N ASN A 120 -12.86 -1.86 -3.53
CA ASN A 120 -13.20 -3.00 -4.37
C ASN A 120 -13.64 -2.55 -5.75
N ARG A 121 -13.10 -3.18 -6.80
CA ARG A 121 -13.52 -2.97 -8.18
C ARG A 121 -14.56 -4.03 -8.55
N TYR A 122 -15.71 -3.59 -9.03
CA TYR A 122 -16.75 -4.50 -9.52
C TYR A 122 -16.51 -4.81 -10.99
N PRO A 123 -16.71 -6.07 -11.42
CA PRO A 123 -16.66 -6.43 -12.82
C PRO A 123 -17.88 -5.87 -13.57
N ASP A 124 -17.72 -5.66 -14.87
CA ASP A 124 -18.81 -5.24 -15.74
C ASP A 124 -19.99 -6.23 -15.64
N GLY A 125 -21.21 -5.72 -15.55
CA GLY A 125 -22.42 -6.53 -15.42
C GLY A 125 -22.69 -7.09 -14.02
N PHE A 126 -21.91 -6.74 -12.99
CA PHE A 126 -22.21 -7.12 -11.60
C PHE A 126 -23.57 -6.60 -11.12
N ASP A 127 -23.85 -5.30 -11.36
CA ASP A 127 -25.16 -4.69 -11.14
C ASP A 127 -25.35 -3.48 -12.08
N LEU A 128 -26.53 -2.85 -12.00
CA LEU A 128 -26.89 -1.70 -12.84
C LEU A 128 -26.08 -0.42 -12.53
N ALA A 129 -25.40 -0.33 -11.40
CA ALA A 129 -24.69 0.86 -10.96
C ALA A 129 -23.20 0.85 -11.34
N VAL A 130 -22.60 -0.32 -11.64
CA VAL A 130 -21.21 -0.47 -12.08
C VAL A 130 -20.78 0.59 -13.10
N PRO A 131 -21.57 0.93 -14.14
CA PRO A 131 -21.11 1.87 -15.15
C PRO A 131 -20.78 3.26 -14.60
N ILE A 132 -21.43 3.71 -13.53
CA ILE A 132 -21.16 5.03 -12.91
C ILE A 132 -20.40 4.94 -11.58
N ALA A 133 -20.47 3.79 -10.91
CA ALA A 133 -19.79 3.50 -9.65
C ALA A 133 -19.10 2.13 -9.70
N PRO A 134 -17.99 1.99 -10.46
CA PRO A 134 -17.29 0.72 -10.59
C PRO A 134 -16.47 0.36 -9.35
N TYR A 135 -16.31 1.30 -8.41
CA TYR A 135 -15.60 1.08 -7.16
C TYR A 135 -16.46 1.43 -5.95
N ASP A 136 -16.25 0.69 -4.87
CA ASP A 136 -16.63 1.11 -3.52
C ASP A 136 -15.37 1.36 -2.67
N ILE A 137 -15.49 2.28 -1.72
CA ILE A 137 -14.39 2.80 -0.89
C ILE A 137 -14.78 2.69 0.59
N GLY A 138 -13.96 2.00 1.37
CA GLY A 138 -14.00 2.04 2.82
C GLY A 138 -12.99 3.04 3.33
N ILE A 139 -13.44 4.01 4.13
CA ILE A 139 -12.56 5.06 4.66
C ILE A 139 -12.77 5.22 6.16
N ALA A 140 -11.66 5.24 6.90
CA ALA A 140 -11.68 5.49 8.34
C ALA A 140 -11.34 6.96 8.65
N HIS A 141 -12.00 7.50 9.66
CA HIS A 141 -11.67 8.76 10.31
C HIS A 141 -11.62 8.57 11.83
N GLY A 142 -11.40 9.65 12.57
CA GLY A 142 -11.30 9.61 14.03
C GLY A 142 -10.11 8.78 14.54
N ARG A 143 -10.34 8.07 15.65
CA ARG A 143 -9.33 7.22 16.29
C ARG A 143 -9.01 5.99 15.45
N LEU A 144 -9.98 5.47 14.70
CA LEU A 144 -9.77 4.27 13.87
C LEU A 144 -8.79 4.54 12.72
N ALA A 145 -8.71 5.77 12.22
CA ALA A 145 -7.77 6.15 11.16
C ALA A 145 -6.28 6.16 11.58
N LEU A 146 -5.96 5.82 12.84
CA LEU A 146 -4.58 5.61 13.28
C LEU A 146 -4.05 4.29 12.71
N HIS A 147 -2.78 4.29 12.31
CA HIS A 147 -2.15 3.09 11.73
C HIS A 147 -2.24 1.88 12.67
N SER A 148 -1.92 2.07 13.95
CA SER A 148 -2.00 1.04 15.00
C SER A 148 -3.41 0.51 15.25
N SER A 149 -4.45 1.21 14.76
CA SER A 149 -5.85 0.82 14.92
C SER A 149 -6.34 0.02 13.71
N ILE A 150 -6.06 0.47 12.49
CA ILE A 150 -6.47 -0.25 11.28
C ILE A 150 -5.76 -1.60 11.10
N GLU A 151 -4.53 -1.74 11.61
CA GLU A 151 -3.74 -3.00 11.55
C GLU A 151 -4.36 -4.14 12.38
N LEU A 152 -5.35 -3.84 13.24
CA LEU A 152 -6.05 -4.84 14.04
C LEU A 152 -7.17 -5.57 13.27
N PHE A 153 -7.50 -5.08 12.07
CA PHE A 153 -8.65 -5.54 11.30
C PHE A 153 -8.26 -5.80 9.85
N ASP A 154 -8.88 -6.81 9.27
CA ASP A 154 -8.91 -7.02 7.82
C ASP A 154 -10.20 -6.43 7.27
N PHE A 155 -10.09 -5.57 6.26
CA PHE A 155 -11.23 -4.92 5.61
C PHE A 155 -11.42 -5.49 4.20
N SER A 156 -12.66 -5.82 3.85
CA SER A 156 -13.02 -6.34 2.54
C SER A 156 -14.44 -5.90 2.15
N PHE A 157 -14.87 -6.26 0.94
CA PHE A 157 -16.21 -5.97 0.45
C PHE A 157 -16.99 -7.24 0.16
N GLY A 158 -18.26 -7.25 0.55
CA GLY A 158 -19.26 -8.22 0.08
C GLY A 158 -20.04 -7.65 -1.10
N ASP A 159 -21.36 -7.80 -1.03
CA ASP A 159 -22.30 -7.20 -1.99
C ASP A 159 -22.41 -5.69 -1.76
N ARG A 160 -21.42 -4.94 -2.25
CA ARG A 160 -21.27 -3.47 -2.08
C ARG A 160 -21.07 -2.97 -0.64
N CYS A 161 -21.14 -3.85 0.35
CA CYS A 161 -20.98 -3.52 1.77
C CYS A 161 -19.55 -3.78 2.25
N LEU A 162 -18.95 -2.78 2.90
CA LEU A 162 -17.69 -2.96 3.62
C LEU A 162 -17.91 -3.91 4.81
N ILE A 163 -17.04 -4.89 4.93
CA ILE A 163 -17.01 -5.88 6.00
C ILE A 163 -15.63 -5.84 6.65
N TYR A 164 -15.55 -6.14 7.94
CA TYR A 164 -14.29 -6.29 8.63
C TYR A 164 -14.27 -7.55 9.48
N SER A 165 -13.07 -8.13 9.61
CA SER A 165 -12.78 -9.25 10.50
C SER A 165 -11.55 -8.94 11.35
N TYR A 166 -11.38 -9.67 12.44
CA TYR A 166 -10.26 -9.51 13.36
C TYR A 166 -9.98 -10.85 14.07
N ASP A 167 -8.70 -11.14 14.27
CA ASP A 167 -8.25 -12.36 14.97
C ASP A 167 -8.17 -12.16 16.49
N ALA A 168 -8.01 -10.92 16.93
CA ALA A 168 -7.79 -10.58 18.34
C ALA A 168 -9.11 -10.51 19.10
N VAL A 169 -9.24 -11.31 20.17
CA VAL A 169 -10.44 -11.30 21.05
C VAL A 169 -10.63 -9.93 21.74
N ASP A 170 -9.55 -9.17 21.95
CA ASP A 170 -9.57 -7.88 22.65
C ASP A 170 -9.00 -6.73 21.79
N HIS A 171 -9.83 -6.10 20.97
CA HIS A 171 -9.52 -4.82 20.33
C HIS A 171 -10.29 -3.67 21.01
N PRO A 172 -9.77 -2.42 20.99
CA PRO A 172 -10.31 -1.33 21.81
C PRO A 172 -11.50 -0.60 21.15
N PHE A 173 -12.17 -1.21 20.18
CA PHE A 173 -13.27 -0.59 19.42
C PHE A 173 -14.55 -1.38 19.61
N THR A 174 -15.60 -0.74 20.08
CA THR A 174 -16.95 -1.31 20.03
C THR A 174 -17.51 -1.27 18.60
N THR A 175 -18.53 -2.07 18.31
CA THR A 175 -19.25 -1.98 17.02
C THR A 175 -19.75 -0.55 16.73
N GLU A 176 -20.23 0.15 17.76
CA GLU A 176 -20.65 1.55 17.63
C GLU A 176 -19.49 2.47 17.26
N GLU A 177 -18.31 2.27 17.85
CA GLU A 177 -17.11 3.03 17.47
C GLU A 177 -16.64 2.72 16.05
N MET A 178 -16.82 1.49 15.56
CA MET A 178 -16.56 1.15 14.16
C MET A 178 -17.50 1.94 13.25
N TYR A 179 -18.81 1.96 13.53
CA TYR A 179 -19.77 2.73 12.74
C TYR A 179 -19.50 4.24 12.82
N MET A 180 -19.13 4.78 13.98
CA MET A 180 -18.76 6.19 14.18
C MET A 180 -17.50 6.63 13.44
N HIS A 181 -16.69 5.71 12.94
CA HIS A 181 -15.38 6.00 12.38
C HIS A 181 -15.14 5.45 10.98
N ILE A 182 -16.13 4.77 10.40
CA ILE A 182 -16.05 4.19 9.06
C ILE A 182 -17.19 4.75 8.23
N ASP A 183 -16.86 5.24 7.03
CA ASP A 183 -17.86 5.44 5.98
C ASP A 183 -17.61 4.40 4.87
N ASN A 184 -18.66 3.66 4.51
CA ASN A 184 -18.71 2.87 3.27
C ASN A 184 -19.29 3.74 2.14
N ILE A 185 -18.52 3.98 1.09
CA ILE A 185 -18.86 4.92 0.03
C ILE A 185 -18.97 4.17 -1.30
N HIS A 186 -20.17 4.15 -1.89
CA HIS A 186 -20.35 3.83 -3.31
C HIS A 186 -19.89 5.03 -4.14
N ALA A 187 -18.78 4.85 -4.85
CA ALA A 187 -18.03 5.96 -5.43
C ALA A 187 -18.47 6.23 -6.88
N ILE A 188 -19.44 7.13 -7.06
CA ILE A 188 -19.82 7.64 -8.38
C ILE A 188 -18.79 8.67 -8.82
N HIS A 189 -18.06 8.40 -9.90
CA HIS A 189 -17.03 9.30 -10.40
C HIS A 189 -17.62 10.37 -11.33
N ALA A 190 -17.32 11.65 -11.10
CA ALA A 190 -17.83 12.74 -11.95
C ALA A 190 -17.22 12.76 -13.37
N ASN A 191 -16.01 12.24 -13.52
CA ASN A 191 -15.26 12.16 -14.77
C ASN A 191 -14.13 11.12 -14.67
N ASP A 192 -13.34 10.97 -15.74
CA ASP A 192 -12.27 9.98 -15.83
C ASP A 192 -11.05 10.33 -14.94
N ARG A 193 -10.81 11.62 -14.64
CA ARG A 193 -9.74 12.04 -13.71
C ARG A 193 -10.04 11.60 -12.28
N ILE A 194 -11.31 11.67 -11.87
CA ILE A 194 -11.75 11.14 -10.57
C ILE A 194 -11.63 9.62 -10.54
N LEU A 195 -11.99 8.93 -11.64
CA LEU A 195 -11.81 7.49 -11.73
C LEU A 195 -10.32 7.11 -11.59
N GLU A 196 -9.43 7.77 -12.33
CA GLU A 196 -7.98 7.57 -12.24
C GLU A 196 -7.47 7.71 -10.79
N ALA A 197 -7.94 8.72 -10.05
CA ALA A 197 -7.57 8.91 -8.65
C ALA A 197 -8.04 7.74 -7.75
N ILE A 198 -9.27 7.26 -7.95
CA ILE A 198 -9.80 6.08 -7.22
C ILE A 198 -8.98 4.83 -7.55
N GLU A 199 -8.52 4.68 -8.79
CA GLU A 199 -7.66 3.58 -9.21
C GLU A 199 -6.25 3.67 -8.62
N LYS A 200 -5.72 4.89 -8.47
CA LYS A 200 -4.36 5.15 -7.96
C LYS A 200 -4.25 5.02 -6.45
N VAL A 201 -5.26 5.45 -5.69
CA VAL A 201 -5.21 5.43 -4.22
C VAL A 201 -5.04 3.99 -3.71
N LYS A 202 -4.10 3.83 -2.77
CA LYS A 202 -3.78 2.54 -2.14
C LYS A 202 -4.37 2.47 -0.74
N GLU A 203 -4.56 1.25 -0.25
CA GLU A 203 -4.88 1.00 1.14
C GLU A 203 -3.89 1.69 2.07
N LYS A 204 -4.38 2.09 3.25
CA LYS A 204 -3.64 2.77 4.33
C LYS A 204 -3.17 4.20 4.02
N GLN A 205 -3.34 4.71 2.79
CA GLN A 205 -3.04 6.11 2.43
C GLN A 205 -4.14 7.05 2.96
N PHE A 206 -3.79 8.31 3.23
CA PHE A 206 -4.80 9.32 3.47
C PHE A 206 -5.33 9.89 2.16
N ILE A 207 -6.62 10.21 2.17
CA ILE A 207 -7.36 10.75 1.04
C ILE A 207 -8.35 11.80 1.55
N ILE A 208 -8.59 12.82 0.73
CA ILE A 208 -9.75 13.70 0.89
C ILE A 208 -10.69 13.43 -0.26
N LEU A 209 -11.94 13.12 0.05
CA LEU A 209 -13.04 13.01 -0.91
C LEU A 209 -13.95 14.22 -0.75
N GLU A 210 -14.30 14.85 -1.87
CA GLU A 210 -15.20 16.00 -1.92
C GLU A 210 -16.23 15.82 -3.05
N GLY A 211 -17.49 16.15 -2.75
CA GLY A 211 -18.59 15.99 -3.69
C GLY A 211 -19.95 16.11 -3.04
N LYS A 212 -20.91 15.36 -3.56
CA LYS A 212 -22.31 15.37 -3.11
C LYS A 212 -22.73 13.98 -2.67
N LEU A 213 -23.45 13.87 -1.55
CA LEU A 213 -24.28 12.71 -1.27
C LEU A 213 -25.52 12.80 -2.15
N VAL A 214 -25.91 11.69 -2.78
CA VAL A 214 -26.95 11.70 -3.81
C VAL A 214 -27.99 10.60 -3.60
N LYS A 215 -29.15 10.81 -4.20
CA LYS A 215 -30.06 9.75 -4.60
C LYS A 215 -29.92 9.52 -6.10
N VAL A 216 -29.97 8.26 -6.53
CA VAL A 216 -29.89 7.85 -7.92
C VAL A 216 -31.09 6.97 -8.25
N ASP A 217 -31.93 7.42 -9.17
CA ASP A 217 -32.92 6.55 -9.82
C ASP A 217 -32.28 5.94 -11.07
N ILE A 218 -32.18 4.62 -11.13
CA ILE A 218 -31.52 3.86 -12.19
C ILE A 218 -32.59 3.20 -13.06
N LEU A 219 -32.62 3.52 -14.36
CA LEU A 219 -33.64 3.05 -15.30
C LEU A 219 -33.01 2.48 -16.58
N VAL A 220 -33.31 1.21 -16.89
CA VAL A 220 -32.98 0.62 -18.19
C VAL A 220 -33.97 1.12 -19.25
N LYS A 221 -33.48 1.83 -20.28
CA LYS A 221 -34.31 2.59 -21.23
C LYS A 221 -35.36 1.78 -21.99
N ALA A 222 -35.15 0.49 -22.20
CA ALA A 222 -36.06 -0.39 -22.93
C ALA A 222 -37.22 -0.95 -22.07
N GLY A 223 -37.66 -0.21 -21.05
CA GLY A 223 -38.69 -0.68 -20.11
C GLY A 223 -38.21 -1.81 -19.19
N GLY A 224 -36.89 -1.91 -19.00
CA GLY A 224 -36.26 -2.96 -18.22
C GLY A 224 -36.25 -2.66 -16.72
N GLU A 225 -35.25 -3.23 -16.04
CA GLU A 225 -35.09 -3.15 -14.60
C GLU A 225 -34.95 -1.71 -14.08
N ARG A 226 -35.33 -1.54 -12.82
CA ARG A 226 -35.18 -0.28 -12.07
C ARG A 226 -34.60 -0.56 -10.71
N ALA A 227 -33.69 0.31 -10.29
CA ALA A 227 -33.12 0.32 -8.96
C ALA A 227 -33.06 1.75 -8.43
N VAL A 228 -33.01 1.90 -7.10
CA VAL A 228 -32.83 3.19 -6.44
C VAL A 228 -31.71 3.05 -5.44
N TRP A 229 -30.72 3.93 -5.55
CA TRP A 229 -29.68 4.12 -4.54
C TRP A 229 -29.94 5.44 -3.82
N GLU A 230 -29.94 5.43 -2.49
CA GLU A 230 -30.16 6.64 -1.70
C GLU A 230 -29.10 6.72 -0.61
N SER A 231 -28.32 7.80 -0.62
CA SER A 231 -27.27 7.99 0.37
C SER A 231 -27.84 8.25 1.76
N SER A 232 -27.25 7.61 2.78
CA SER A 232 -27.45 8.04 4.16
C SER A 232 -26.84 9.42 4.40
N LEU A 233 -27.57 10.28 5.12
CA LEU A 233 -27.13 11.63 5.51
C LEU A 233 -26.74 11.71 7.00
N VAL A 234 -26.67 10.58 7.69
CA VAL A 234 -26.39 10.47 9.13
C VAL A 234 -24.96 9.94 9.33
N GLN A 235 -24.20 10.51 10.25
CA GLN A 235 -22.89 9.96 10.61
C GLN A 235 -23.02 8.88 11.68
N GLY A 236 -22.08 7.95 11.70
CA GLY A 236 -21.98 6.96 12.76
C GLY A 236 -23.02 5.86 12.69
N THR A 237 -23.55 5.58 11.50
CA THR A 237 -24.41 4.44 11.25
C THR A 237 -23.69 3.46 10.33
N ASN A 238 -24.17 2.23 10.26
CA ASN A 238 -23.69 1.24 9.28
C ASN A 238 -24.28 1.45 7.88
N GLU A 239 -24.91 2.59 7.62
CA GLU A 239 -25.58 2.87 6.35
C GLU A 239 -24.60 3.43 5.32
N CYS A 240 -24.76 2.99 4.08
CA CYS A 240 -23.85 3.37 3.01
C CYS A 240 -24.05 4.82 2.55
N LYS A 241 -22.96 5.43 2.10
CA LYS A 241 -22.94 6.71 1.40
C LYS A 241 -22.94 6.45 -0.10
N VAL A 242 -23.85 7.09 -0.83
CA VAL A 242 -23.81 7.13 -2.29
C VAL A 242 -23.28 8.51 -2.67
N MET A 243 -22.03 8.57 -3.12
CA MET A 243 -21.33 9.84 -3.30
C MET A 243 -21.02 10.09 -4.78
N TYR A 244 -21.47 11.22 -5.30
CA TYR A 244 -20.99 11.79 -6.55
C TYR A 244 -19.74 12.62 -6.27
N ILE A 245 -18.58 12.03 -6.55
CA ILE A 245 -17.26 12.57 -6.21
C ILE A 245 -16.82 13.49 -7.34
N THR A 246 -16.57 14.76 -7.00
CA THR A 246 -16.10 15.79 -7.93
C THR A 246 -14.66 16.19 -7.70
N LYS A 247 -14.08 15.79 -6.56
CA LYS A 247 -12.70 16.12 -6.22
C LYS A 247 -12.09 15.07 -5.29
N ILE A 248 -10.85 14.70 -5.59
CA ILE A 248 -10.03 13.83 -4.76
C ILE A 248 -8.67 14.48 -4.54
N THR A 249 -8.20 14.50 -3.28
CA THR A 249 -6.82 14.89 -2.95
C THR A 249 -6.03 13.69 -2.45
N LEU A 250 -4.90 13.40 -3.09
CA LEU A 250 -3.95 12.33 -2.75
C LEU A 250 -2.57 12.94 -2.52
N GLY A 251 -2.12 13.01 -1.27
CA GLY A 251 -0.88 13.70 -0.92
C GLY A 251 -0.90 15.17 -1.38
N ASN A 252 -0.10 15.51 -2.39
CA ASN A 252 -0.03 16.86 -2.97
C ASN A 252 -0.80 17.01 -4.29
N GLU A 253 -1.41 15.94 -4.80
CA GLU A 253 -2.12 15.94 -6.07
C GLU A 253 -3.63 16.14 -5.85
N VAL A 254 -4.23 16.94 -6.71
CA VAL A 254 -5.68 17.19 -6.74
C VAL A 254 -6.22 16.75 -8.10
N TYR A 255 -7.30 15.96 -8.06
CA TYR A 255 -8.01 15.45 -9.21
C TYR A 255 -9.42 16.04 -9.20
N GLU A 256 -9.82 16.67 -10.31
CA GLU A 256 -11.09 17.36 -10.55
C GLU A 256 -11.54 17.17 -11.99
#